data_AF-A0A0D6QQJ3-F1
#
_entry.id   AF-A0A0D6QQJ3-F1
#
_cell.length_a   1.000
_cell.length_b   1.000
_cell.length_c   1.000
_cell.angle_alpha   90.00
_cell.angle_beta   90.00
_cell.angle_gamma   90.00
#
_symmetry.space_group_name_H-M   'P 1'
#
loop_
_entity.id
_entity.type
_entity.pdbx_description
1 polymer ?
#
loop_
_entity_poly.entity_id
_entity_poly.type
_entity_poly.pdbx_seq_one_letter_code
_entity_poly.pdbx_strand_id
1 'polypeptide(L)'
;MGFRMQGARGSGYDTSMATTCYGCGATLRIDGPVGRRSTCAECDADLHTCMNCRHYDESAAHQCREPHADHIVEKDASNACDLFQLGDGASRRRTGRADAARNALGALFGDAPRPAEDPRDALEALFRKK
;
A
#
# COMPACT_ATOMS: atom_id res chain seq x y z
N MET A 1 -4.55 24.70 54.71
CA MET A 1 -4.81 23.31 54.28
C MET A 1 -5.63 23.41 52.98
N GLY A 2 -5.15 23.20 51.76
CA GLY A 2 -4.03 22.39 51.29
C GLY A 2 -4.55 21.10 50.64
N PHE A 3 -5.16 21.18 49.44
CA PHE A 3 -4.91 20.30 48.29
C PHE A 3 -5.86 20.64 47.11
N ARG A 4 -5.37 21.41 46.14
CA ARG A 4 -5.91 21.44 44.78
C ARG A 4 -5.33 20.24 44.04
N MET A 5 -6.13 19.19 43.79
CA MET A 5 -5.70 18.08 42.93
C MET A 5 -5.66 18.54 41.46
N GLN A 6 -4.45 18.64 40.92
CA GLN A 6 -4.14 18.67 39.48
C GLN A 6 -4.70 17.38 38.83
N GLY A 7 -5.38 17.42 37.68
CA GLY A 7 -4.73 17.52 36.37
C GLY A 7 -4.48 16.14 35.77
N ALA A 8 -5.50 15.52 35.14
CA ALA A 8 -5.33 14.33 34.32
C ALA A 8 -4.72 14.74 32.97
N ARG A 9 -3.38 14.69 32.89
CA ARG A 9 -2.66 14.78 31.62
C ARG A 9 -2.81 13.44 30.91
N GLY A 10 -3.69 13.38 29.91
CA GLY A 10 -3.72 12.27 28.96
C GLY A 10 -2.34 12.14 28.31
N SER A 11 -1.76 10.95 28.44
CA SER A 11 -0.43 10.59 27.94
C SER A 11 -0.41 10.70 26.41
N GLY A 12 0.27 11.74 25.91
CA GLY A 12 0.41 12.00 24.48
C GLY A 12 1.39 11.05 23.79
N TYR A 13 0.94 9.83 23.50
CA TYR A 13 1.50 9.02 22.42
C TYR A 13 0.40 8.22 21.71
N ASP A 14 -0.72 8.86 21.37
CA ASP A 14 -1.63 8.31 20.35
C ASP A 14 -0.91 8.33 18.99
N THR A 15 -0.02 7.36 18.77
CA THR A 15 0.60 7.07 17.47
C THR A 15 -0.23 6.01 16.79
N SER A 16 -1.53 6.25 16.67
CA SER A 16 -2.38 5.55 15.72
C SER A 16 -1.86 5.89 14.32
N MET A 17 -0.87 5.13 13.82
CA MET A 17 -0.39 5.26 12.44
C MET A 17 -1.53 4.82 11.52
N ALA A 18 -2.26 5.81 11.00
CA ALA A 18 -3.31 5.58 10.01
C ALA A 18 -2.64 5.10 8.72
N THR A 19 -2.83 3.83 8.41
CA THR A 19 -2.38 3.18 7.17
C THR A 19 -3.56 2.50 6.48
N THR A 20 -3.37 1.88 5.32
CA THR A 20 -4.46 1.25 4.59
C THR A 20 -4.23 -0.24 4.38
N CYS A 21 -5.30 -1.02 4.42
CA CYS A 21 -5.23 -2.43 4.04
C CYS A 21 -4.98 -2.54 2.53
N TYR A 22 -3.96 -3.29 2.13
CA TYR A 22 -3.68 -3.54 0.72
C TYR A 22 -4.84 -4.25 0.00
N GLY A 23 -5.53 -5.18 0.68
CA GLY A 23 -6.59 -6.00 0.10
C GLY A 23 -7.86 -5.22 -0.27
N CYS A 24 -8.32 -4.32 0.61
CA CYS A 24 -9.59 -3.59 0.41
C CYS A 24 -9.45 -2.06 0.39
N GLY A 25 -8.30 -1.51 0.79
CA GLY A 25 -8.06 -0.07 0.89
C GLY A 25 -8.65 0.60 2.12
N ALA A 26 -9.26 -0.14 3.05
CA ALA A 26 -9.81 0.40 4.29
C ALA A 26 -8.71 1.02 5.17
N THR A 27 -9.03 2.12 5.85
CA THR A 27 -8.11 2.76 6.80
C THR A 27 -8.00 1.91 8.06
N LEU A 28 -6.80 1.45 8.35
CA LEU A 28 -6.45 0.71 9.55
C LEU A 28 -6.06 1.70 10.66
N ARG A 29 -6.73 1.60 11.80
CA ARG A 29 -6.38 2.28 13.05
C ARG A 29 -6.06 1.20 14.07
N ILE A 30 -4.79 0.82 14.13
CA ILE A 30 -4.31 -0.26 14.98
C ILE A 30 -3.37 0.34 16.02
N ASP A 31 -3.69 0.10 17.28
CA ASP A 31 -2.84 0.47 18.41
C ASP A 31 -1.74 -0.59 18.59
N GLY A 32 -0.50 -0.21 18.27
CA GLY A 32 0.67 -1.06 18.47
C GLY A 32 1.00 -2.00 17.29
N PRO A 33 1.87 -3.01 17.51
CA PRO A 33 2.36 -3.88 16.46
C PRO A 33 1.28 -4.87 15.99
N VAL A 34 1.21 -5.08 14.68
CA VAL A 34 0.35 -6.10 14.04
C VAL A 34 0.99 -7.47 14.20
N GLY A 35 0.22 -8.41 14.75
CA GLY A 35 0.65 -9.80 14.92
C GLY A 35 0.49 -10.62 13.63
N ARG A 36 1.15 -11.77 13.57
CA ARG A 36 1.17 -12.66 12.39
C ARG A 36 -0.21 -13.19 11.94
N ARG A 37 -1.21 -13.17 12.84
CA ARG A 37 -2.59 -13.63 12.57
C ARG A 37 -3.61 -12.49 12.58
N SER A 38 -3.14 -11.25 12.59
CA SER A 38 -4.04 -10.09 12.58
C SER A 38 -4.67 -9.96 11.20
N THR A 39 -5.99 -9.82 11.15
CA THR A 39 -6.78 -9.68 9.93
C THR A 39 -7.44 -8.30 9.84
N CYS A 40 -7.79 -7.90 8.62
CA CYS A 40 -8.53 -6.68 8.37
C CYS A 40 -10.00 -6.84 8.81
N ALA A 41 -10.53 -5.89 9.58
CA ALA A 41 -11.93 -5.93 10.02
C ALA A 41 -12.96 -5.80 8.87
N GLU A 42 -12.57 -5.25 7.72
CA GLU A 42 -13.48 -5.01 6.59
C GLU A 42 -13.49 -6.15 5.57
N CYS A 43 -12.35 -6.82 5.33
CA CYS A 43 -12.23 -7.83 4.26
C CYS A 43 -11.61 -9.15 4.73
N ASP A 44 -11.35 -9.31 6.02
CA ASP A 44 -10.75 -10.49 6.67
C ASP A 44 -9.36 -10.90 6.14
N ALA A 45 -8.78 -10.11 5.23
CA ALA A 45 -7.45 -10.38 4.69
C ALA A 45 -6.37 -10.25 5.76
N ASP A 46 -5.35 -11.09 5.67
CA ASP A 46 -4.18 -11.02 6.54
C ASP A 46 -3.48 -9.66 6.43
N LEU A 47 -3.13 -9.08 7.58
CA LEU A 47 -2.41 -7.81 7.65
C LEU A 47 -0.90 -8.00 7.67
N HIS A 48 -0.42 -9.14 8.17
CA HIS A 48 1.02 -9.44 8.26
C HIS A 48 1.55 -10.06 6.95
N THR A 49 1.46 -9.29 5.88
CA THR A 49 1.88 -9.68 4.52
C THR A 49 2.94 -8.71 4.03
N CYS A 50 3.77 -9.11 3.06
CA CYS A 50 4.76 -8.18 2.51
C CYS A 50 4.08 -6.94 1.90
N MET A 51 2.91 -7.12 1.26
CA MET A 51 2.15 -6.02 0.65
C MET A 51 1.68 -4.95 1.66
N ASN A 52 1.49 -5.31 2.93
CA ASN A 52 1.12 -4.39 4.01
C ASN A 52 2.32 -3.93 4.86
N CYS A 53 3.55 -4.25 4.44
CA CYS A 53 4.76 -3.87 5.14
C CYS A 53 5.32 -2.54 4.62
N ARG A 54 5.72 -1.63 5.50
CA ARG A 54 6.38 -0.35 5.10
C ARG A 54 7.71 -0.53 4.35
N HIS A 55 8.34 -1.70 4.46
CA HIS A 55 9.64 -1.98 3.85
C HIS A 55 9.54 -2.60 2.46
N TYR A 56 8.33 -2.97 2.04
CA TYR A 56 8.10 -3.52 0.71
C TYR A 56 8.38 -2.46 -0.36
N ASP A 57 9.12 -2.86 -1.38
CA ASP A 57 9.47 -2.01 -2.52
C ASP A 57 9.72 -2.90 -3.73
N GLU A 58 8.90 -2.75 -4.77
CA GLU A 58 9.00 -3.55 -6.01
C GLU A 58 10.34 -3.38 -6.73
N SER A 59 11.04 -2.26 -6.53
CA SER A 59 12.33 -1.96 -7.14
C SER A 59 13.52 -2.51 -6.36
N ALA A 60 13.32 -2.95 -5.12
CA ALA A 60 14.37 -3.49 -4.28
C ALA A 60 14.65 -4.98 -4.56
N ALA A 61 15.85 -5.44 -4.20
CA ALA A 61 16.16 -6.87 -4.22
C ALA A 61 15.16 -7.64 -3.33
N HIS A 62 14.66 -8.77 -3.83
CA HIS A 62 13.64 -9.57 -3.14
C HIS A 62 12.34 -8.79 -2.79
N GLN A 63 12.12 -7.66 -3.44
CA GLN A 63 11.07 -6.69 -3.14
C GLN A 63 11.04 -6.20 -1.68
N CYS A 64 12.20 -6.11 -1.02
CA CYS A 64 12.31 -5.65 0.36
C CYS A 64 13.51 -4.70 0.54
N ARG A 65 13.31 -3.58 1.23
CA ARG A 65 14.38 -2.63 1.56
C ARG A 65 15.29 -3.10 2.69
N GLU A 66 14.84 -4.06 3.50
CA GLU A 66 15.60 -4.62 4.62
C GLU A 66 16.44 -5.83 4.14
N PRO A 67 17.78 -5.73 4.03
CA PRO A 67 18.62 -6.79 3.46
C PRO A 67 18.69 -8.05 4.32
N HIS A 68 18.41 -7.93 5.62
CA HIS A 68 18.44 -9.03 6.59
C HIS A 68 17.06 -9.66 6.81
N ALA A 69 16.03 -9.20 6.10
CA ALA A 69 14.70 -9.79 6.20
C ALA A 69 14.66 -11.16 5.53
N ASP A 70 13.76 -12.03 6.01
CA ASP A 70 13.49 -13.30 5.37
C ASP A 70 13.02 -13.11 3.93
N HIS A 71 13.50 -13.98 3.04
CA HIS A 71 13.04 -13.98 1.66
C HIS A 71 11.66 -14.67 1.54
N ILE A 72 10.61 -13.85 1.50
CA ILE A 72 9.24 -14.32 1.28
C ILE A 72 8.96 -14.43 -0.22
N VAL A 73 8.42 -15.55 -0.70
CA VAL A 73 8.04 -15.72 -2.12
C VAL A 73 6.62 -15.18 -2.36
N GLU A 74 5.64 -15.67 -1.62
CA GLU A 74 4.24 -15.25 -1.70
C GLU A 74 4.03 -13.95 -0.90
N LYS A 75 4.03 -12.80 -1.60
CA LYS A 75 4.05 -11.47 -0.98
C LYS A 75 2.69 -11.02 -0.42
N ASP A 76 1.61 -11.54 -0.98
CA ASP A 76 0.23 -11.25 -0.59
C ASP A 76 -0.31 -12.20 0.48
N ALA A 77 0.40 -13.29 0.79
CA ALA A 77 0.06 -14.22 1.85
C ALA A 77 0.67 -13.82 3.21
N SER A 78 0.05 -14.29 4.30
CA SER A 78 0.61 -14.14 5.66
C SER A 78 2.00 -14.76 5.75
N ASN A 79 2.92 -14.08 6.42
CA ASN A 79 4.29 -14.53 6.59
C ASN A 79 4.80 -14.41 8.04
N ALA A 80 6.01 -14.91 8.26
CA ALA A 80 6.65 -14.99 9.58
C ALA A 80 7.82 -14.01 9.76
N CYS A 81 8.00 -13.03 8.85
CA CYS A 81 9.15 -12.13 8.87
C CYS A 81 9.17 -11.28 10.16
N ASP A 82 10.24 -11.39 10.94
CA ASP A 82 10.36 -10.70 12.23
C ASP A 82 10.64 -9.19 12.10
N LEU A 83 11.07 -8.73 10.91
CA LEU A 83 11.29 -7.32 10.61
C LEU A 83 10.05 -6.60 10.08
N PHE A 84 8.90 -7.28 10.03
CA PHE A 84 7.65 -6.72 9.55
C PHE A 84 7.23 -5.49 10.37
N GLN A 85 6.82 -4.45 9.66
CA GLN A 85 6.25 -3.25 10.25
C GLN A 85 5.10 -2.80 9.36
N LEU A 86 3.91 -2.65 9.95
CA LEU A 86 2.71 -2.25 9.22
C LEU A 86 2.93 -0.88 8.56
N GLY A 87 2.57 -0.76 7.28
CA GLY A 87 2.56 0.52 6.57
C GLY A 87 2.30 0.36 5.07
N ASP A 88 2.19 1.49 4.37
CA ASP A 88 1.81 1.53 2.95
C ASP A 88 3.02 1.35 2.01
N GLY A 89 3.77 0.24 2.14
CA GLY A 89 4.92 -0.02 1.28
C GLY A 89 4.54 -0.42 -0.15
N ALA A 90 3.48 -1.22 -0.34
CA ALA A 90 3.00 -1.54 -1.67
C ALA A 90 2.15 -0.42 -2.26
N SER A 91 2.38 -0.12 -3.54
CA SER A 91 1.43 0.70 -4.30
C SER A 91 0.12 -0.06 -4.42
N ARG A 92 -0.96 0.55 -3.92
CA ARG A 92 -2.31 -0.05 -3.93
C ARG A 92 -2.65 -0.61 -5.31
N ARG A 93 -3.22 -1.81 -5.36
CA ARG A 93 -3.95 -2.29 -6.55
C ARG A 93 -5.11 -1.32 -6.81
N ARG A 94 -4.90 -0.32 -7.67
CA ARG A 94 -5.93 0.63 -8.12
C ARG A 94 -6.84 -0.06 -9.14
N THR A 95 -7.49 -1.16 -8.76
CA THR A 95 -8.46 -1.80 -9.63
C THR A 95 -9.70 -0.91 -9.72
N GLY A 96 -10.02 -0.41 -10.91
CA GLY A 96 -11.24 0.37 -11.18
C GLY A 96 -11.11 1.88 -11.06
N ARG A 97 -10.33 2.43 -10.11
CA ARG A 97 -10.20 3.91 -9.98
C ARG A 97 -9.39 4.54 -11.11
N ALA A 98 -8.39 3.83 -11.62
CA ALA A 98 -7.60 4.27 -12.77
C ALA A 98 -8.41 4.19 -14.06
N ASP A 99 -9.20 3.13 -14.24
CA ASP A 99 -10.10 2.97 -15.39
C ASP A 99 -11.24 4.00 -15.36
N ALA A 100 -11.86 4.23 -14.20
CA ALA A 100 -12.87 5.26 -14.02
C ALA A 100 -12.31 6.68 -14.26
N ALA A 101 -11.09 6.97 -13.79
CA ALA A 101 -10.43 8.24 -14.07
C ALA A 101 -10.10 8.41 -15.56
N ARG A 102 -9.62 7.34 -16.24
CA ARG A 102 -9.37 7.33 -17.68
C ARG A 102 -10.66 7.55 -18.47
N ASN A 103 -11.76 6.88 -18.10
CA ASN A 103 -13.06 7.06 -18.72
C ASN A 103 -13.63 8.46 -18.49
N ALA A 104 -13.49 9.01 -17.27
CA ALA A 104 -13.92 10.37 -16.95
C ALA A 104 -13.13 11.42 -17.73
N LEU A 105 -11.81 11.24 -17.87
CA LEU A 105 -10.97 12.10 -18.73
C LEU A 105 -11.39 12.00 -20.19
N GLY A 106 -11.67 10.80 -20.70
CA GLY A 106 -12.18 10.58 -22.06
C GLY A 106 -13.54 11.27 -22.30
N ALA A 107 -14.43 11.25 -21.32
CA ALA A 107 -15.72 11.95 -21.42
C ALA A 107 -15.56 13.49 -21.46
N LEU A 108 -14.50 14.04 -20.85
CA LEU A 108 -14.26 15.48 -20.79
C LEU A 108 -13.49 16.02 -22.00
N PHE A 109 -12.60 15.22 -22.58
CA PHE A 109 -11.66 15.66 -23.62
C PHE A 109 -11.78 14.87 -24.94
N GLY A 110 -12.73 13.94 -25.04
CA GLY A 110 -12.84 12.96 -26.12
C GLY A 110 -11.97 11.72 -25.86
N ASP A 111 -12.28 10.60 -26.52
CA ASP A 111 -11.47 9.37 -26.44
C ASP A 111 -10.07 9.67 -27.01
N ALA A 112 -9.09 9.89 -26.13
CA ALA A 112 -7.71 9.79 -26.52
C ALA A 112 -7.49 8.38 -27.11
N PRO A 113 -6.80 8.23 -28.25
CA PRO A 113 -6.51 6.92 -28.80
C PRO A 113 -5.94 6.04 -27.70
N ARG A 114 -6.53 4.85 -27.49
CA ARG A 114 -5.87 3.83 -26.69
C ARG A 114 -4.45 3.72 -27.25
N PRO A 115 -3.40 3.84 -26.42
CA PRO A 115 -2.05 3.56 -26.89
C PRO A 115 -2.10 2.21 -27.60
N ALA A 116 -1.48 2.15 -28.78
CA ALA A 116 -1.47 0.94 -29.61
C ALA A 116 -1.16 -0.28 -28.74
N GLU A 117 -1.79 -1.42 -29.09
CA GLU A 117 -1.74 -2.68 -28.34
C GLU A 117 -0.30 -3.15 -28.03
N ASP A 118 0.69 -2.61 -28.76
CA ASP A 118 2.10 -2.65 -28.38
C ASP A 118 2.76 -1.23 -28.44
N PRO A 119 3.30 -0.71 -27.33
CA PRO A 119 4.06 0.55 -27.29
C PRO A 119 5.25 0.59 -28.26
N ARG A 120 5.78 -0.57 -28.69
CA ARG A 120 6.90 -0.68 -29.63
C ARG A 120 6.51 -0.31 -31.05
N ASP A 121 5.31 -0.67 -31.50
CA ASP A 121 4.83 -0.33 -32.85
C ASP A 121 4.68 1.20 -33.02
N ALA A 122 4.20 1.87 -31.97
CA ALA A 122 4.10 3.33 -31.95
C ALA A 122 5.49 4.01 -32.02
N LEU A 123 6.49 3.41 -31.36
CA LEU A 123 7.87 3.88 -31.39
C LEU A 123 8.50 3.68 -32.78
N GLU A 124 8.32 2.52 -33.41
CA GLU A 124 8.86 2.23 -34.74
C GLU A 124 8.27 3.12 -35.84
N ALA A 125 6.98 3.46 -35.78
CA ALA A 125 6.36 4.36 -36.75
C ALA A 125 6.95 5.79 -36.72
N LEU A 126 7.40 6.26 -35.55
CA LEU A 126 8.07 7.55 -35.41
C LEU A 126 9.47 7.54 -36.03
N PHE A 127 10.20 6.43 -35.94
CA PHE A 127 11.56 6.30 -36.49
C PHE A 127 11.60 5.93 -37.98
N ARG A 128 10.50 5.43 -38.56
CA ARG A 128 10.40 5.15 -40.01
C ARG A 128 10.11 6.39 -40.88
N LYS A 129 9.84 7.55 -40.28
CA LYS A 129 9.52 8.80 -40.99
C LYS A 129 10.80 9.60 -41.33
N LYS A 130 11.74 8.97 -42.06
CA LYS A 130 12.92 9.63 -42.62
C LYS A 130 13.06 9.31 -44.11
#